data_AF-B5W0S8-F1
#
_entry.id   AF-B5W0S8-F1
#
_cell.length_a   1.000
_cell.length_b   1.000
_cell.length_c   1.000
_cell.angle_alpha   90.00
_cell.angle_beta   90.00
_cell.angle_gamma   90.00
#
_symmetry.space_group_name_H-M   'P 1'
#
loop_
_entity.id
_entity.type
_entity.pdbx_description
1 polymer ?
#
loop_
_entity_poly.entity_id
_entity_poly.type
_entity_poly.pdbx_seq_one_letter_code
_entity_poly.pdbx_strand_id
1 'polypeptide(L)'
;MTPNSLSQVRLYPCKELHTVGKRWLAAYRWIYNQTIATWKQGVQGSCFDCQKLVRNSDKPEWVKSLPGHQLPEAVADAFDAFKPAKVNQGKVQLKSCRAPSQIIKFKVNNFKKGTYPRLTKGLTFTSPQALPKNCL
;
A
#
# COMPACT_ATOMS: atom_id res chain seq x y z
N MET A 1 40.13 9.63 12.98
CA MET A 1 38.69 9.41 13.24
C MET A 1 37.98 9.33 11.90
N THR A 2 37.61 8.14 11.45
CA THR A 2 36.82 7.96 10.22
C THR A 2 35.36 8.28 10.50
N PRO A 3 34.65 8.93 9.56
CA PRO A 3 33.27 9.36 9.76
C PRO A 3 32.36 8.13 9.94
N ASN A 4 31.35 8.26 10.79
CA ASN A 4 30.32 7.26 11.12
C ASN A 4 29.92 6.39 9.92
N SER A 5 30.53 5.22 9.76
CA SER A 5 30.06 4.24 8.78
C SER A 5 28.83 3.56 9.37
N LEU A 6 27.64 4.09 9.07
CA LEU A 6 26.39 3.41 9.39
C LEU A 6 26.41 2.02 8.71
N SER A 7 26.44 0.96 9.50
CA SER A 7 26.35 -0.40 8.99
C SER A 7 24.91 -0.66 8.52
N GLN A 8 24.71 -0.70 7.21
CA GLN A 8 23.42 -1.05 6.63
C GLN A 8 23.22 -2.56 6.70
N VAL A 9 22.35 -3.02 7.60
CA VAL A 9 21.97 -4.43 7.67
C VAL A 9 20.81 -4.73 6.74
N ARG A 10 20.95 -5.73 5.88
CA ARG A 10 19.85 -6.19 5.01
C ARG A 10 18.90 -7.09 5.79
N LEU A 11 17.64 -6.70 5.83
CA LEU A 11 16.56 -7.46 6.45
C LEU A 11 15.66 -8.08 5.39
N TYR A 12 15.32 -9.35 5.58
CA TYR A 12 14.44 -10.12 4.71
C TYR A 12 13.25 -10.62 5.52
N PRO A 13 12.01 -10.37 5.10
CA PRO A 13 10.84 -10.86 5.82
C PRO A 13 10.82 -12.40 5.79
N CYS A 14 10.35 -13.03 6.87
CA CYS A 14 10.00 -14.45 6.80
C CYS A 14 8.90 -14.71 5.75
N LYS A 15 8.71 -15.96 5.34
CA LYS A 15 7.76 -16.34 4.28
C LYS A 15 6.33 -15.84 4.56
N GLU A 16 5.89 -15.93 5.79
CA GLU A 16 4.57 -15.49 6.24
C GLU A 16 4.44 -13.96 6.17
N LEU A 17 5.43 -13.22 6.69
CA LEU A 17 5.46 -11.76 6.62
C LEU A 17 5.48 -11.27 5.17
N HIS A 18 6.25 -11.94 4.31
CA HIS A 18 6.29 -11.65 2.89
C HIS A 18 4.92 -11.83 2.24
N THR A 19 4.23 -12.92 2.58
CA THR A 19 2.89 -13.23 2.08
C THR A 19 1.87 -12.16 2.50
N VAL A 20 1.90 -11.74 3.77
CA VAL A 20 1.05 -10.66 4.29
C VAL A 20 1.30 -9.36 3.53
N GLY A 21 2.57 -8.97 3.38
CA GLY A 21 2.94 -7.75 2.64
C GLY A 21 2.50 -7.79 1.17
N LYS A 22 2.69 -8.92 0.48
CA LYS A 22 2.25 -9.11 -0.91
C LYS A 22 0.73 -9.07 -1.05
N ARG A 23 -0.02 -9.63 -0.08
CA ARG A 23 -1.48 -9.55 -0.05
C ARG A 23 -1.96 -8.10 0.09
N TRP A 24 -1.39 -7.35 1.02
CA TRP A 24 -1.73 -5.93 1.18
C TRP A 24 -1.42 -5.13 -0.09
N LEU A 25 -0.26 -5.36 -0.71
CA LEU A 25 0.12 -4.71 -1.95
C LEU A 25 -0.83 -5.04 -3.11
N ALA A 26 -1.19 -6.30 -3.26
CA ALA A 26 -2.12 -6.75 -4.29
C ALA A 26 -3.50 -6.11 -4.09
N ALA A 27 -3.97 -6.01 -2.86
CA ALA A 27 -5.29 -5.46 -2.56
C ALA A 27 -5.32 -3.94 -2.75
N TYR A 28 -4.24 -3.24 -2.37
CA TYR A 28 -4.06 -1.82 -2.65
C TYR A 28 -4.12 -1.53 -4.16
N ARG A 29 -3.44 -2.36 -4.96
CA ARG A 29 -3.48 -2.29 -6.43
C ARG A 29 -4.87 -2.52 -7.00
N TRP A 30 -5.59 -3.52 -6.48
CA TRP A 30 -6.95 -3.83 -6.91
C TRP A 30 -7.85 -2.61 -6.69
N ILE A 31 -7.81 -2.00 -5.51
CA ILE A 31 -8.62 -0.81 -5.16
C ILE A 31 -8.26 0.37 -6.07
N TYR A 32 -6.97 0.61 -6.30
CA TYR A 32 -6.53 1.66 -7.23
C TYR A 32 -7.11 1.44 -8.63
N ASN A 33 -6.95 0.22 -9.18
CA ASN A 33 -7.42 -0.10 -10.53
C ASN A 33 -8.94 -0.03 -10.63
N GLN A 34 -9.65 -0.51 -9.61
CA GLN A 34 -11.11 -0.41 -9.52
C GLN A 34 -11.56 1.05 -9.53
N THR A 35 -10.88 1.90 -8.76
CA THR A 35 -11.17 3.35 -8.73
C THR A 35 -11.03 3.97 -10.12
N ILE A 36 -9.93 3.67 -10.84
CA ILE A 36 -9.72 4.16 -12.21
C ILE A 36 -10.79 3.62 -13.17
N ALA A 37 -11.18 2.35 -13.05
CA ALA A 37 -12.22 1.75 -13.88
C ALA A 37 -13.59 2.40 -13.66
N THR A 38 -13.99 2.62 -12.39
CA THR A 38 -15.23 3.31 -12.03
C THR A 38 -15.26 4.73 -12.58
N TRP A 39 -14.15 5.45 -12.53
CA TRP A 39 -14.04 6.79 -13.13
C TRP A 39 -14.16 6.78 -14.66
N LYS A 40 -13.54 5.82 -15.34
CA LYS A 40 -13.65 5.68 -16.80
C LYS A 40 -15.07 5.41 -17.27
N GLN A 41 -15.93 4.86 -16.42
CA GLN A 41 -17.35 4.65 -16.69
C GLN A 41 -18.20 5.93 -16.55
N GLY A 42 -17.58 7.08 -16.28
CA GLY A 42 -18.28 8.37 -16.22
C GLY A 42 -18.85 8.72 -14.85
N VAL A 43 -18.49 7.97 -13.80
CA VAL A 43 -18.85 8.33 -12.42
C VAL A 43 -18.18 9.65 -12.06
N GLN A 44 -19.00 10.66 -11.77
CA GLN A 44 -18.56 11.98 -11.32
C GLN A 44 -18.72 12.08 -9.81
N GLY A 45 -17.72 12.65 -9.14
CA GLY A 45 -17.79 12.88 -7.70
C GLY A 45 -16.46 13.29 -7.08
N SER A 46 -16.47 13.50 -5.76
CA SER A 46 -15.27 13.74 -4.99
C SER A 46 -14.51 12.44 -4.69
N CYS A 47 -13.28 12.57 -4.18
CA CYS A 47 -12.52 11.43 -3.66
C CYS A 47 -13.31 10.66 -2.59
N PHE A 48 -14.06 11.36 -1.73
CA PHE A 48 -14.87 10.75 -0.69
C PHE A 48 -16.06 9.95 -1.23
N ASP A 49 -16.69 10.42 -2.31
CA ASP A 49 -17.80 9.69 -2.93
C ASP A 49 -17.31 8.39 -3.57
N CYS A 50 -16.17 8.44 -4.25
CA CYS A 50 -15.53 7.24 -4.77
C CYS A 50 -15.07 6.28 -3.68
N GLN A 51 -14.60 6.78 -2.54
CA GLN A 51 -14.30 5.91 -1.39
C GLN A 51 -15.54 5.15 -0.92
N LYS A 52 -16.72 5.79 -0.87
CA LYS A 52 -17.98 5.12 -0.52
C LYS A 52 -18.36 4.07 -1.56
N LEU A 53 -18.27 4.41 -2.84
CA LEU A 53 -18.58 3.49 -3.94
C LEU A 53 -17.66 2.25 -3.93
N VAL A 54 -16.34 2.43 -3.85
CA VAL A 54 -15.38 1.32 -3.83
C VAL A 54 -15.46 0.53 -2.50
N ARG A 55 -15.86 1.18 -1.40
CA ARG A 55 -16.15 0.48 -0.14
C ARG A 55 -17.39 -0.40 -0.26
N ASN A 56 -18.42 0.02 -1.00
CA ASN A 56 -19.65 -0.75 -1.18
C ASN A 56 -19.62 -1.69 -2.39
N SER A 57 -18.60 -1.57 -3.26
CA SER A 57 -18.44 -2.46 -4.40
C SER A 57 -18.23 -3.89 -3.93
N ASP A 58 -18.76 -4.83 -4.71
CA ASP A 58 -18.39 -6.22 -4.56
C ASP A 58 -16.89 -6.36 -4.82
N LYS A 59 -16.20 -7.03 -3.90
CA LYS A 59 -14.75 -7.18 -3.92
C LYS A 59 -14.35 -8.52 -3.32
N PRO A 60 -13.28 -9.14 -3.83
CA PRO A 60 -12.81 -10.40 -3.29
C PRO A 60 -12.48 -10.30 -1.79
N GLU A 61 -12.66 -11.40 -1.07
CA GLU A 61 -12.46 -11.45 0.39
C GLU A 61 -11.04 -11.02 0.81
N TRP A 62 -10.04 -11.39 0.01
CA TRP A 62 -8.66 -11.00 0.23
C TRP A 62 -8.40 -9.49 0.09
N VAL A 63 -9.29 -8.75 -0.59
CA VAL A 63 -9.27 -7.27 -0.65
C VAL A 63 -9.98 -6.68 0.57
N LYS A 64 -11.10 -7.28 1.01
CA LYS A 64 -11.83 -6.83 2.21
C LYS A 64 -10.99 -6.89 3.48
N SER A 65 -10.08 -7.87 3.55
CA SER A 65 -9.15 -8.05 4.66
C SER A 65 -8.04 -6.99 4.79
N LEU A 66 -8.02 -5.95 3.94
CA LEU A 66 -7.05 -4.88 4.05
C LEU A 66 -7.19 -4.14 5.38
N PRO A 67 -6.11 -4.01 6.17
CA PRO A 67 -6.21 -3.39 7.46
C PRO A 67 -6.29 -1.87 7.42
N GLY A 68 -7.10 -1.32 8.33
CA GLY A 68 -7.15 0.10 8.62
C GLY A 68 -7.62 0.95 7.44
N HIS A 69 -6.86 2.01 7.14
CA HIS A 69 -7.23 3.07 6.20
C HIS A 69 -6.54 2.94 4.84
N GLN A 70 -6.13 1.74 4.43
CA GLN A 70 -5.44 1.55 3.14
C GLN A 70 -6.35 1.75 1.93
N LEU A 71 -7.65 1.45 2.03
CA LEU A 71 -8.62 1.69 0.96
C LEU A 71 -8.73 3.19 0.61
N PRO A 72 -8.99 4.10 1.58
CA PRO A 72 -8.97 5.54 1.32
C PRO A 72 -7.69 6.04 0.68
N GLU A 73 -6.52 5.55 1.12
CA GLU A 73 -5.23 5.94 0.54
C GLU A 73 -5.08 5.47 -0.91
N ALA A 74 -5.54 4.26 -1.25
CA ALA A 74 -5.50 3.75 -2.62
C ALA A 74 -6.42 4.55 -3.56
N VAL A 75 -7.59 4.97 -3.06
CA VAL A 75 -8.50 5.84 -3.81
C VAL A 75 -7.89 7.23 -3.99
N ALA A 76 -7.30 7.81 -2.94
CA ALA A 76 -6.63 9.11 -3.04
C ALA A 76 -5.48 9.08 -4.06
N ASP A 77 -4.65 8.04 -4.05
CA ASP A 77 -3.59 7.83 -5.04
C ASP A 77 -4.12 7.77 -6.48
N ALA A 78 -5.28 7.13 -6.69
CA ALA A 78 -5.91 7.07 -8.00
C ALA A 78 -6.37 8.46 -8.47
N PHE A 79 -6.93 9.27 -7.56
CA PHE A 79 -7.30 10.65 -7.85
C PHE A 79 -6.10 11.54 -8.15
N ASP A 80 -5.02 11.40 -7.39
CA ASP A 80 -3.80 12.19 -7.60
C ASP A 80 -3.11 11.82 -8.92
N ALA A 81 -3.23 10.57 -9.37
CA ALA A 81 -2.81 10.17 -10.72
C ALA A 81 -3.76 10.68 -11.82
N PHE A 82 -5.06 10.78 -11.53
CA PHE A 82 -6.08 11.18 -12.48
C PHE A 82 -6.14 12.68 -12.75
N LYS A 83 -6.05 13.53 -11.71
CA LYS A 83 -6.06 14.99 -11.85
C LYS A 83 -5.10 15.51 -12.93
N PRO A 84 -3.78 15.19 -12.89
CA PRO A 84 -2.85 15.67 -13.91
C PRO A 84 -3.12 15.03 -15.27
N ALA A 85 -3.58 13.77 -15.33
CA ALA A 85 -3.92 13.14 -16.60
C ALA A 85 -5.10 13.84 -17.27
N LYS A 86 -6.14 14.23 -16.52
CA LYS A 86 -7.29 14.98 -17.05
C LYS A 86 -6.87 16.35 -17.57
N VAL A 87 -6.02 17.08 -16.84
CA VAL A 87 -5.53 18.41 -17.25
C VAL A 87 -4.70 18.33 -18.52
N ASN A 88 -3.82 17.32 -18.63
CA ASN A 88 -2.90 17.16 -19.76
C ASN A 88 -3.48 16.31 -20.90
N GLN A 89 -4.79 16.01 -20.90
CA GLN A 89 -5.45 15.07 -21.84
C GLN A 89 -4.73 13.70 -21.95
N GLY A 90 -4.02 13.31 -20.91
CA GLY A 90 -3.27 12.06 -20.81
C GLY A 90 -4.13 10.89 -20.35
N LYS A 91 -3.59 9.67 -20.50
CA LYS A 91 -4.24 8.43 -20.05
C LYS A 91 -3.67 7.99 -18.69
N VAL A 92 -4.55 7.82 -17.70
CA VAL A 92 -4.14 7.18 -16.43
C VAL A 92 -3.89 5.69 -16.68
N GLN A 93 -2.70 5.25 -16.28
CA GLN A 93 -2.31 3.85 -16.36
C GLN A 93 -2.81 3.07 -15.15
N LEU A 94 -3.24 1.84 -15.39
CA LEU A 94 -3.54 0.89 -14.32
C LEU A 94 -2.24 0.38 -13.71
N LYS A 95 -2.24 0.13 -12.41
CA LYS A 95 -1.11 -0.48 -11.73
C LYS A 95 -1.01 -1.97 -12.12
N SER A 96 0.10 -2.35 -12.73
CA SER A 96 0.40 -3.73 -13.14
C SER A 96 0.85 -4.62 -11.98
N CYS A 97 0.56 -5.92 -12.04
CA CYS A 97 1.11 -6.90 -11.11
C CYS A 97 2.60 -7.18 -11.32
N ARG A 98 3.11 -6.87 -12.52
CA ARG A 98 4.52 -7.06 -12.92
C ARG A 98 5.39 -5.82 -12.66
N ALA A 99 4.82 -4.77 -12.07
CA ALA A 99 5.58 -3.56 -11.76
C ALA A 99 6.70 -3.89 -10.77
N PRO A 100 7.95 -3.46 -11.03
CA PRO A 100 9.11 -3.82 -10.22
C PRO A 100 9.04 -3.25 -8.81
N SER A 101 8.43 -2.07 -8.64
CA SER A 101 8.20 -1.42 -7.36
C SER A 101 6.83 -0.76 -7.32
N GLN A 102 6.21 -0.75 -6.14
CA GLN A 102 4.95 -0.07 -5.89
C GLN A 102 4.89 0.46 -4.46
N ILE A 103 4.35 1.67 -4.34
CA ILE A 103 4.16 2.33 -3.05
C ILE A 103 2.82 1.87 -2.46
N ILE A 104 2.86 1.55 -1.18
CA ILE A 104 1.69 1.35 -0.32
C ILE A 104 1.79 2.34 0.83
N LYS A 105 0.73 3.12 1.05
CA LYS A 105 0.71 4.16 2.09
C LYS A 105 0.09 3.61 3.38
N PHE A 106 0.77 3.84 4.50
CA PHE A 106 0.30 3.48 5.83
C PHE A 106 0.06 4.75 6.66
N LYS A 107 -1.14 4.91 7.21
CA LYS A 107 -1.44 6.00 8.15
C LYS A 107 -0.70 5.81 9.47
N VAL A 108 0.02 6.85 9.90
CA VAL A 108 0.76 6.89 11.18
C VAL A 108 -0.16 6.61 12.37
N ASN A 109 -1.38 7.15 12.40
CA ASN A 109 -2.32 6.91 13.50
C ASN A 109 -2.72 5.44 13.65
N ASN A 110 -2.84 4.70 12.54
CA ASN A 110 -3.10 3.26 12.59
C ASN A 110 -1.88 2.47 13.07
N PHE A 111 -0.68 2.94 12.72
CA PHE A 111 0.55 2.38 13.26
C PHE A 111 0.62 2.58 14.78
N LYS A 112 0.38 3.81 15.26
CA LYS A 112 0.33 4.15 16.70
C LYS A 112 -0.73 3.34 17.46
N LYS A 113 -1.90 3.11 16.86
CA LYS A 113 -2.98 2.26 17.42
C LYS A 113 -2.65 0.76 17.39
N GLY A 114 -1.53 0.37 16.78
CA GLY A 114 -1.10 -1.02 16.68
C GLY A 114 -1.84 -1.83 15.62
N THR A 115 -2.57 -1.22 14.67
CA THR A 115 -3.32 -1.95 13.63
C THR A 115 -2.41 -2.89 12.84
N TYR A 116 -1.30 -2.38 12.28
CA TYR A 116 -0.36 -3.21 11.52
C TYR A 116 0.53 -4.06 12.44
N PRO A 117 1.12 -3.53 13.54
CA PRO A 117 1.92 -4.32 14.47
C PRO A 117 1.19 -5.54 15.06
N ARG A 118 -0.13 -5.45 15.31
CA ARG A 118 -0.93 -6.59 15.79
C ARG A 118 -1.07 -7.68 14.73
N LEU A 119 -1.23 -7.30 13.47
CA LEU A 119 -1.42 -8.24 12.35
C LEU A 119 -0.12 -8.94 11.93
N THR A 120 1.02 -8.32 12.21
CA THR A 120 2.35 -8.90 11.96
C THR A 120 3.02 -9.36 13.24
N LYS A 121 2.28 -9.48 14.35
CA LYS A 121 2.84 -9.88 15.65
C LYS A 121 3.36 -11.31 15.56
N GLY A 122 4.58 -11.53 16.06
CA GLY A 122 5.25 -12.83 16.00
C GLY A 122 5.92 -13.12 14.66
N LEU A 123 5.68 -12.31 13.63
CA LEU A 123 6.40 -12.41 12.37
C LEU A 123 7.73 -11.68 12.46
N THR A 124 8.78 -12.30 11.94
CA THR A 124 10.15 -11.82 12.11
C THR A 124 10.80 -11.45 10.78
N PHE A 125 11.88 -10.69 10.90
CA PHE A 125 12.84 -10.51 9.83
C PHE A 125 14.04 -11.42 10.07
N THR A 126 14.64 -11.85 8.98
CA THR A 126 15.87 -12.63 8.94
C THR A 126 16.96 -11.77 8.31
N SER A 127 18.20 -11.97 8.72
CA SER A 127 19.36 -11.33 8.11
C SER A 127 20.50 -12.34 7.99
N PRO A 128 21.27 -12.31 6.89
CA PRO A 128 22.51 -13.07 6.81
C PRO A 128 23.60 -12.49 7.73
N GLN A 129 23.43 -11.26 8.20
CA GLN A 129 24.36 -10.57 9.09
C GLN A 129 23.82 -10.59 10.52
N ALA A 130 24.73 -10.59 11.51
CA ALA A 130 24.33 -10.45 12.90
C ALA A 130 23.65 -9.09 13.12
N LEU A 131 22.47 -9.10 13.74
CA LEU A 131 21.79 -7.86 14.09
C LEU A 131 22.53 -7.17 15.24
N PRO A 132 22.80 -5.85 15.14
CA PRO A 132 23.41 -5.11 16.23
C PRO A 132 22.48 -5.12 17.44
N LYS A 133 23.05 -5.37 18.62
CA LYS A 133 22.28 -5.37 19.89
C LYS A 133 21.80 -3.96 20.26
N ASN A 134 22.54 -2.95 19.84
CA ASN A 134 22.24 -1.54 20.06
C ASN A 134 22.07 -0.86 18.70
N CYS A 135 20.86 -0.39 18.40
CA CYS A 135 20.62 0.57 17.34
C CYS A 135 20.73 1.96 17.98
N LEU A 136 21.70 2.77 17.55
CA LEU A 136 21.86 4.17 17.97
C LEU A 136 20.84 5.08 17.27
#